data_AF-H8X3U4-F1
#
_entry.id   AF-H8X3U4-F1
#
_cell.length_a   1.000
_cell.length_b   1.000
_cell.length_c   1.000
_cell.angle_alpha   90.00
_cell.angle_beta   90.00
_cell.angle_gamma   90.00
#
_symmetry.space_group_name_H-M   'P 1'
#
loop_
_entity.id
_entity.type
_entity.pdbx_description
1 polymer ?
#
loop_
_entity_poly.entity_id
_entity_poly.type
_entity_poly.pdbx_seq_one_letter_code
_entity_poly.pdbx_strand_id
1 'polypeptide(L)'
;MSLIAAEFVSQESAALRHAVLLHIIRVEDISTSKLNQIDEWKEISDPNNRFVDRLNKSTRLVREINFQDENEQLSSMPKSKGFSTYKLLLRDKDNHFVYAYELEPLKFLRDEQTNTPMPIKLGGRLLIKPGTTISRGVLLLNHKNCEYKGLHTSDAHLVSLLNDGLPTREIEILSNP
;
A
#
# COMPACT_ATOMS: atom_id res chain seq x y z
N MET A 1 -15.25 19.59 -4.52
CA MET A 1 -16.42 18.70 -4.37
C MET A 1 -16.07 17.65 -3.34
N SER A 2 -17.01 17.30 -2.48
CA SER A 2 -16.87 16.21 -1.51
C SER A 2 -17.25 14.87 -2.13
N LEU A 3 -16.70 13.76 -1.64
CA LEU A 3 -17.10 12.41 -2.03
C LEU A 3 -17.62 11.66 -0.80
N ILE A 4 -18.93 11.40 -0.76
CA ILE A 4 -19.57 10.64 0.31
C ILE A 4 -19.69 9.18 -0.16
N ALA A 5 -18.72 8.35 0.21
CA ALA A 5 -18.67 6.94 -0.18
C ALA A 5 -19.93 6.14 0.18
N ALA A 6 -20.59 6.50 1.28
CA ALA A 6 -21.80 5.85 1.78
C ALA A 6 -22.96 5.84 0.77
N GLU A 7 -23.06 6.87 -0.10
CA GLU A 7 -24.10 6.98 -1.13
C GLU A 7 -23.99 5.88 -2.21
N PHE A 8 -22.83 5.23 -2.31
CA PHE A 8 -22.53 4.24 -3.33
C PHE A 8 -22.44 2.80 -2.79
N VAL A 9 -22.71 2.57 -1.50
CA VAL A 9 -22.54 1.24 -0.85
C VAL A 9 -23.51 0.20 -1.43
N SER A 10 -24.74 0.61 -1.73
CA SER A 10 -25.75 -0.27 -2.34
C SER A 10 -25.58 -0.44 -3.85
N GLN A 11 -24.70 0.33 -4.49
CA GLN A 11 -24.48 0.30 -5.93
C GLN A 11 -23.35 -0.69 -6.25
N GLU A 12 -23.64 -1.69 -7.09
CA GLU A 12 -22.61 -2.64 -7.52
C GLU A 12 -21.47 -1.94 -8.26
N SER A 13 -21.82 -1.03 -9.16
CA SER A 13 -20.87 -0.23 -9.92
C SER A 13 -21.49 1.11 -10.29
N ALA A 14 -20.71 2.17 -10.16
CA ALA A 14 -21.04 3.54 -10.51
C ALA A 14 -19.78 4.25 -11.05
N ALA A 15 -19.96 5.42 -11.66
CA ALA A 15 -18.87 6.24 -12.14
C ALA A 15 -18.85 7.59 -11.41
N LEU A 16 -17.66 8.03 -10.99
CA LEU A 16 -17.47 9.33 -10.39
C LEU A 16 -17.79 10.43 -11.40
N ARG A 17 -18.72 11.33 -11.06
CA ARG A 17 -19.20 12.38 -11.98
C ARG A 17 -18.27 13.57 -12.15
N HIS A 18 -17.49 13.89 -11.11
CA HIS A 18 -16.64 15.06 -11.05
C HIS A 18 -15.26 14.72 -10.51
N ALA A 19 -14.25 15.52 -10.84
CA ALA A 19 -12.94 15.34 -10.27
C ALA A 19 -12.98 15.62 -8.75
N VAL A 20 -12.29 14.81 -7.96
CA VAL A 20 -12.19 14.98 -6.51
C VAL A 20 -10.72 14.92 -6.11
N LEU A 21 -10.30 15.88 -5.30
CA LEU A 21 -8.96 15.91 -4.72
C LEU A 21 -9.03 15.33 -3.32
N LEU A 22 -8.22 14.31 -3.06
CA LEU A 22 -8.20 13.58 -1.80
C LEU A 22 -6.78 13.53 -1.22
N HIS A 23 -6.65 13.54 0.09
CA HIS A 23 -5.41 13.25 0.78
C HIS A 23 -5.25 11.75 0.99
N ILE A 24 -4.05 11.22 0.75
CA ILE A 24 -3.70 9.84 1.06
C ILE A 24 -3.38 9.75 2.55
N ILE A 25 -4.29 9.13 3.31
CA ILE A 25 -4.17 9.00 4.77
C ILE A 25 -3.40 7.74 5.16
N ARG A 26 -3.59 6.66 4.41
CA ARG A 26 -2.91 5.39 4.64
C ARG A 26 -2.73 4.62 3.34
N VAL A 27 -1.66 3.84 3.26
CA VAL A 27 -1.43 2.85 2.20
C VAL A 27 -1.12 1.53 2.88
N GLU A 28 -1.82 0.47 2.47
CA GLU A 28 -1.69 -0.89 2.98
C GLU A 28 -1.33 -1.81 1.81
N ASP A 29 -0.22 -2.56 1.92
CA ASP A 29 0.08 -3.64 0.98
C ASP A 29 -0.84 -4.83 1.32
N ILE A 30 -1.77 -5.15 0.42
CA ILE A 30 -2.71 -6.26 0.58
C ILE A 30 -2.22 -7.54 -0.08
N SER A 31 -1.04 -7.52 -0.70
CA SER A 31 -0.41 -8.68 -1.35
C SER A 31 0.60 -9.39 -0.44
N THR A 32 1.10 -8.72 0.59
CA THR A 32 2.09 -9.25 1.53
C THR A 32 1.45 -9.62 2.87
N SER A 33 1.87 -10.71 3.51
CA SER A 33 1.34 -11.10 4.82
C SER A 33 1.65 -10.05 5.90
N LYS A 34 0.71 -9.85 6.85
CA LYS A 34 0.91 -8.91 7.97
C LYS A 34 2.16 -9.21 8.79
N LEU A 35 2.48 -10.50 9.00
CA LEU A 35 3.70 -10.91 9.71
C LEU A 35 4.97 -10.41 9.03
N ASN A 36 5.06 -10.57 7.70
CA ASN A 36 6.21 -10.07 6.94
C ASN A 36 6.30 -8.53 7.02
N GLN A 37 5.16 -7.83 6.92
CA GLN A 37 5.12 -6.38 7.05
C GLN A 37 5.58 -5.91 8.44
N ILE A 38 5.15 -6.59 9.51
CA ILE A 38 5.60 -6.29 10.89
C ILE A 38 7.13 -6.44 11.01
N ASP A 39 7.70 -7.51 10.44
CA ASP A 39 9.14 -7.74 10.48
C ASP A 39 9.93 -6.66 9.75
N GLU A 40 9.44 -6.18 8.61
CA GLU A 40 10.05 -5.07 7.85
C GLU A 40 10.00 -3.76 8.64
N TRP A 41 8.88 -3.45 9.30
CA TRP A 41 8.77 -2.25 10.14
C TRP A 41 9.66 -2.32 11.40
N LYS A 42 9.75 -3.49 12.04
CA LYS A 42 10.65 -3.70 13.19
C LYS A 42 12.12 -3.51 12.82
N GLU A 43 12.52 -3.94 11.62
CA GLU A 43 13.90 -3.78 11.12
C GLU A 43 14.32 -2.32 11.01
N ILE A 44 13.38 -1.41 10.74
CA ILE A 44 13.62 0.03 10.74
C ILE A 44 13.60 0.64 12.14
N SER A 45 12.66 0.19 12.97
CA SER A 45 12.51 0.74 14.32
C SER A 45 13.67 0.37 15.25
N ASP A 46 14.25 -0.82 15.09
CA ASP A 46 15.38 -1.29 15.88
C ASP A 46 16.36 -2.07 15.00
N PRO A 47 17.31 -1.39 14.35
CA PRO A 47 18.28 -2.03 13.48
C PRO A 47 19.31 -2.88 14.24
N ASN A 48 19.37 -2.78 15.58
CA ASN A 48 20.36 -3.47 16.42
C ASN A 48 19.81 -4.76 17.05
N ASN A 49 18.50 -4.87 17.26
CA ASN A 49 17.83 -6.09 17.74
C ASN A 49 17.56 -7.10 16.60
N ARG A 50 18.54 -7.22 15.70
CA ARG A 50 18.54 -8.24 14.66
C ARG A 50 18.77 -9.59 15.35
N PHE A 51 17.76 -10.45 15.37
CA PHE A 51 18.04 -11.87 15.48
C PHE A 51 18.97 -12.24 14.32
N VAL A 52 20.17 -12.66 14.69
CA VAL A 52 21.33 -12.95 13.84
C VAL A 52 21.07 -14.13 12.87
N ASP A 53 19.85 -14.67 12.87
CA ASP A 53 19.44 -15.85 12.11
C ASP A 53 18.88 -15.49 10.72
N ARG A 54 19.50 -14.50 10.05
CA ARG A 54 19.24 -14.18 8.64
C ARG A 54 20.38 -14.59 7.70
N LEU A 55 21.29 -15.45 8.18
CA LEU A 55 22.17 -16.22 7.31
C LEU A 55 21.33 -17.36 6.68
N ASN A 56 20.45 -17.04 5.73
CA ASN A 56 19.78 -17.95 4.76
C ASN A 56 18.34 -17.50 4.36
N LYS A 57 18.09 -16.21 4.08
CA LYS A 57 16.97 -15.85 3.18
C LYS A 57 17.32 -16.13 1.72
N SER A 58 17.84 -17.33 1.44
CA SER A 58 17.52 -18.04 0.20
C SER A 58 16.13 -18.60 0.42
N THR A 59 15.16 -18.12 -0.34
CA THR A 59 13.78 -18.61 -0.34
C THR A 59 13.73 -20.08 -0.75
N ARG A 60 13.94 -20.99 0.20
CA ARG A 60 13.47 -22.37 0.15
C ARG A 60 12.60 -22.60 1.37
N LEU A 61 11.31 -22.33 1.22
CA LEU A 61 10.31 -23.11 1.96
C LEU A 61 10.47 -24.55 1.44
N VAL A 62 11.24 -25.36 2.16
CA VAL A 62 11.28 -26.81 1.94
C VAL A 62 9.97 -27.36 2.49
N ARG A 63 8.96 -27.45 1.63
CA ARG A 63 7.85 -28.39 1.82
C ARG A 63 8.15 -29.58 0.93
N GLU A 64 8.16 -30.75 1.56
CA GLU A 64 8.36 -32.09 0.98
C GLU A 64 9.83 -32.47 0.72
N ILE A 65 10.35 -33.31 1.62
CA ILE A 65 11.59 -34.06 1.44
C ILE A 65 11.19 -35.34 0.70
N ASN A 66 11.35 -35.36 -0.61
CA ASN A 66 11.34 -36.60 -1.38
C ASN A 66 12.80 -37.07 -1.50
N PHE A 67 13.12 -38.19 -0.87
CA PHE A 67 14.40 -38.87 -1.06
C PHE A 67 14.32 -39.70 -2.34
N GLN A 68 14.69 -39.11 -3.48
CA GLN A 68 15.11 -39.87 -4.66
C GLN A 68 15.91 -39.02 -5.64
N ASP A 69 17.18 -39.41 -5.73
CA ASP A 69 18.07 -39.46 -6.89
C ASP A 69 18.41 -38.20 -7.70
N GLU A 70 19.69 -37.83 -7.53
CA GLU A 70 20.71 -37.39 -8.51
C GLU A 70 20.32 -36.68 -9.82
N ASN A 71 21.03 -35.56 -10.03
CA ASN A 71 21.32 -34.89 -11.30
C ASN A 71 20.19 -34.16 -12.02
N GLU A 72 19.83 -32.95 -11.55
CA GLU A 72 19.29 -31.92 -12.46
C GLU A 72 19.82 -30.52 -12.16
N GLN A 73 20.25 -29.86 -13.23
CA GLN A 73 20.73 -28.48 -13.28
C GLN A 73 19.68 -27.53 -12.69
N LEU A 74 20.03 -26.85 -11.60
CA LEU A 74 19.25 -25.77 -11.01
C LEU A 74 19.15 -24.60 -11.99
N SER A 75 18.17 -24.65 -12.89
CA SER A 75 17.68 -23.49 -13.62
C SER A 75 17.08 -22.52 -12.60
N SER A 76 17.87 -21.53 -12.18
CA SER A 76 17.42 -20.38 -11.41
C SER A 76 16.58 -19.47 -12.30
N MET A 77 15.35 -19.92 -12.61
CA MET A 77 14.30 -19.01 -13.07
C MET A 77 14.08 -17.95 -11.98
N PRO A 78 14.32 -16.66 -12.23
CA PRO A 78 13.94 -15.63 -11.28
C PRO A 78 12.42 -15.64 -11.21
N LYS A 79 11.85 -16.18 -10.13
CA LYS A 79 10.42 -16.03 -9.83
C LYS A 79 10.15 -14.53 -9.86
N SER A 80 9.30 -14.09 -10.79
CA SER A 80 8.88 -12.70 -10.88
C SER A 80 8.40 -12.28 -9.49
N LYS A 81 9.07 -11.27 -8.91
CA LYS A 81 8.61 -10.64 -7.69
C LYS A 81 7.22 -10.10 -8.02
N GLY A 82 6.16 -10.72 -7.48
CA GLY A 82 4.79 -10.28 -7.71
C GLY A 82 4.70 -8.79 -7.42
N PHE A 83 4.02 -8.02 -8.27
CA PHE A 83 3.84 -6.59 -8.01
C PHE A 83 2.98 -6.43 -6.76
N SER A 84 3.46 -5.63 -5.80
CA SER A 84 2.65 -5.26 -4.64
C SER A 84 1.33 -4.64 -5.11
N THR A 85 0.23 -4.99 -4.45
CA THR A 85 -1.09 -4.42 -4.70
C THR A 85 -1.51 -3.64 -3.46
N TYR A 86 -1.92 -2.39 -3.64
CA TYR A 86 -2.19 -1.51 -2.52
C TYR A 86 -3.68 -1.19 -2.32
N LYS A 87 -4.07 -1.10 -1.05
CA LYS A 87 -5.30 -0.47 -0.58
C LYS A 87 -4.97 0.88 0.03
N LEU A 88 -5.70 1.91 -0.37
CA LEU A 88 -5.51 3.27 0.12
C LEU A 88 -6.72 3.69 0.96
N LEU A 89 -6.46 4.41 2.05
CA LEU A 89 -7.47 5.19 2.74
C LEU A 89 -7.29 6.65 2.34
N LEU A 90 -8.33 7.23 1.76
CA LEU A 90 -8.33 8.58 1.25
C LEU A 90 -9.28 9.45 2.06
N ARG A 91 -8.99 10.75 2.15
CA ARG A 91 -9.83 11.74 2.85
C ARG A 91 -10.04 12.97 2.00
N ASP A 92 -11.27 13.45 1.94
CA ASP A 92 -11.58 14.72 1.27
C ASP A 92 -11.36 15.94 2.19
N LYS A 93 -11.65 17.14 1.67
CA LYS A 93 -11.53 18.39 2.43
C LYS A 93 -12.54 18.53 3.57
N ASP A 94 -13.63 17.77 3.54
CA ASP A 94 -14.74 17.84 4.49
C ASP A 94 -14.66 16.68 5.52
N ASN A 95 -13.51 15.98 5.57
CA ASN A 95 -13.21 14.83 6.41
C ASN A 95 -14.06 13.57 6.15
N HIS A 96 -14.59 13.41 4.93
CA HIS A 96 -15.14 12.12 4.51
C HIS A 96 -14.02 11.20 4.07
N PHE A 97 -14.12 9.94 4.50
CA PHE A 97 -13.15 8.91 4.19
C PHE A 97 -13.70 7.96 3.14
N VAL A 98 -12.82 7.50 2.25
CA VAL A 98 -13.14 6.51 1.23
C VAL A 98 -11.96 5.57 1.05
N TYR A 99 -12.27 4.28 0.93
CA TYR A 99 -11.26 3.31 0.53
C TYR A 99 -11.07 3.35 -0.98
N ALA A 100 -9.86 3.03 -1.41
CA ALA A 100 -9.55 2.85 -2.81
C ALA A 100 -8.65 1.63 -2.99
N TYR A 101 -8.89 0.85 -4.03
CA TYR A 101 -8.04 -0.27 -4.40
C TYR A 101 -7.30 0.05 -5.69
N GLU A 102 -6.04 -0.36 -5.71
CA GLU A 102 -5.25 -0.40 -6.92
C GLU A 102 -5.76 -1.52 -7.85
N LEU A 103 -6.35 -1.14 -8.98
CA LEU A 103 -6.81 -2.09 -10.01
C LEU A 103 -5.65 -2.51 -10.93
N GLU A 104 -4.68 -1.62 -11.13
CA GLU A 104 -3.46 -1.86 -11.88
C GLU A 104 -2.29 -1.09 -11.24
N PRO A 105 -1.03 -1.52 -11.43
CA PRO A 105 0.13 -0.86 -10.86
C PRO A 105 0.21 0.66 -11.13
N LEU A 106 0.04 1.45 -10.08
CA LEU A 106 0.22 2.90 -10.04
C LEU A 106 1.70 3.27 -9.85
N LYS A 107 2.30 3.93 -10.84
CA LYS A 107 3.74 4.27 -10.84
C LYS A 107 4.19 5.04 -9.59
N PHE A 108 3.39 5.99 -9.12
CA PHE A 108 3.76 6.82 -7.97
C PHE A 108 3.92 6.01 -6.67
N LEU A 109 3.32 4.81 -6.55
CA LEU A 109 3.51 3.91 -5.40
C LEU A 109 4.77 3.02 -5.51
N ARG A 110 5.59 3.23 -6.54
CA ARG A 110 6.77 2.40 -6.86
C ARG A 110 8.02 3.23 -7.12
N ASP A 111 7.85 4.47 -7.54
CA ASP A 111 8.96 5.36 -7.92
C ASP A 111 9.59 6.10 -6.73
N GLU A 112 8.85 6.29 -5.62
CA GLU A 112 9.37 7.01 -4.44
C GLU A 112 10.19 6.08 -3.53
N GLN A 113 11.36 6.56 -3.10
CA GLN A 113 12.16 5.92 -2.05
C GLN A 113 11.96 6.66 -0.74
N THR A 114 11.20 6.08 0.18
CA THR A 114 10.92 6.68 1.50
C THR A 114 11.91 6.25 2.58
N ASN A 115 12.85 5.35 2.26
CA ASN A 115 13.67 4.60 3.23
C ASN A 115 12.84 3.81 4.26
N THR A 116 11.56 3.57 3.98
CA THR A 116 10.64 2.76 4.80
C THR A 116 9.87 1.76 3.93
N PRO A 117 9.20 0.74 4.52
CA PRO A 117 8.28 -0.11 3.77
C PRO A 117 7.10 0.64 3.17
N MET A 118 6.82 1.87 3.61
CA MET A 118 5.77 2.70 3.02
C MET A 118 6.17 3.17 1.61
N PRO A 119 5.34 2.93 0.58
CA PRO A 119 5.70 3.27 -0.80
C PRO A 119 5.80 4.78 -1.09
N ILE A 120 5.12 5.62 -0.31
CA ILE A 120 5.11 7.08 -0.45
C ILE A 120 4.99 7.76 0.92
N LYS A 121 5.36 9.04 1.03
CA LYS A 121 5.01 9.82 2.23
C LYS A 121 3.50 10.05 2.32
N LEU A 122 2.93 9.87 3.51
CA LEU A 122 1.49 10.07 3.75
C LEU A 122 1.15 11.56 3.79
N GLY A 123 -0.12 11.88 3.52
CA GLY A 123 -0.64 13.25 3.44
C GLY A 123 -0.53 13.88 2.05
N GLY A 124 0.02 13.17 1.07
CA GLY A 124 0.06 13.62 -0.32
C GLY A 124 -1.34 13.71 -0.95
N ARG A 125 -1.46 14.58 -1.96
CA ARG A 125 -2.72 14.83 -2.67
C ARG A 125 -2.85 13.90 -3.89
N LEU A 126 -4.01 13.31 -4.04
CA LEU A 126 -4.38 12.45 -5.15
C LEU A 126 -5.61 13.04 -5.85
N LEU A 127 -5.46 13.41 -7.12
CA LEU A 127 -6.56 13.85 -7.95
C LEU A 127 -7.22 12.64 -8.61
N ILE A 128 -8.47 12.37 -8.25
CA ILE A 128 -9.31 11.35 -8.88
C ILE A 128 -10.13 12.03 -9.97
N LYS A 129 -10.02 11.52 -11.21
CA LYS A 129 -10.66 12.11 -12.39
C LYS A 129 -12.10 11.58 -12.54
N PRO A 130 -12.97 12.34 -13.24
CA PRO A 130 -14.29 11.85 -13.62
C PRO A 130 -14.20 10.53 -14.40
N GLY A 131 -15.21 9.68 -14.27
CA GLY A 131 -15.24 8.35 -14.88
C GLY A 131 -14.51 7.27 -14.07
N THR A 132 -13.91 7.60 -12.93
CA THR A 132 -13.36 6.59 -12.00
C THR A 132 -14.48 5.67 -11.51
N THR A 133 -14.27 4.36 -11.59
CA THR A 133 -15.24 3.37 -11.11
C THR A 133 -15.33 3.40 -9.60
N ILE A 134 -16.55 3.47 -9.08
CA ILE A 134 -16.89 3.27 -7.68
C ILE A 134 -17.70 1.98 -7.60
N SER A 135 -17.26 1.01 -6.79
CA SER A 135 -17.99 -0.23 -6.56
C SER A 135 -18.21 -0.41 -5.07
N ARG A 136 -19.48 -0.55 -4.66
CA ARG A 136 -19.88 -0.74 -3.25
C ARG A 136 -19.23 0.27 -2.29
N GLY A 137 -19.18 1.54 -2.70
CA GLY A 137 -18.58 2.61 -1.90
C GLY A 137 -17.05 2.71 -1.95
N VAL A 138 -16.38 1.96 -2.82
CA VAL A 138 -14.91 1.94 -2.92
C VAL A 138 -14.45 2.38 -4.30
N LEU A 139 -13.38 3.18 -4.36
CA LEU A 139 -12.78 3.63 -5.62
C LEU A 139 -11.87 2.56 -6.21
N LEU A 140 -11.95 2.34 -7.52
CA LEU A 140 -11.03 1.47 -8.26
C LEU A 140 -10.07 2.32 -9.09
N LEU A 141 -8.81 2.38 -8.63
CA LEU A 141 -7.80 3.29 -9.16
C LEU A 141 -7.01 2.64 -10.29
N ASN A 142 -6.75 3.44 -11.31
CA ASN A 142 -6.00 3.06 -12.48
C ASN A 142 -5.16 4.27 -12.97
N HIS A 143 -4.16 4.07 -13.82
CA HIS A 143 -3.23 5.13 -14.24
C HIS A 143 -3.93 6.26 -15.02
N LYS A 144 -5.07 5.96 -15.65
CA LYS A 144 -5.83 6.95 -16.43
C LYS A 144 -6.62 7.86 -15.51
N ASN A 145 -7.18 7.31 -14.44
CA ASN A 145 -8.21 7.93 -13.62
C ASN A 145 -7.67 8.58 -12.33
N CYS A 146 -6.39 8.42 -12.01
CA CYS A 146 -5.76 9.05 -10.86
C CYS A 146 -4.47 9.80 -11.25
N GLU A 147 -4.16 10.86 -10.53
CA GLU A 147 -2.92 11.62 -10.68
C GLU A 147 -2.41 12.05 -9.30
N TYR A 148 -1.24 11.57 -8.92
CA TYR A 148 -0.60 11.95 -7.67
C TYR A 148 0.05 13.34 -7.82
N LYS A 149 -0.34 14.27 -6.96
CA LYS A 149 0.13 15.67 -6.94
C LYS A 149 1.23 15.91 -5.91
N GLY A 150 1.65 14.88 -5.17
CA GLY A 150 2.68 14.99 -4.15
C GLY A 150 2.22 15.70 -2.87
N LEU A 151 3.20 16.05 -2.05
CA LEU A 151 3.00 16.83 -0.82
C LEU A 151 2.84 18.31 -1.16
N HIS A 152 1.95 19.00 -0.46
CA HIS A 152 1.76 20.44 -0.60
C HIS A 152 2.12 21.16 0.71
N THR A 153 2.73 22.34 0.62
CA THR A 153 3.22 23.09 1.79
C THR A 153 2.12 23.46 2.77
N SER A 154 0.90 23.75 2.27
CA SER A 154 -0.27 24.02 3.13
C SER A 154 -0.68 22.84 4.01
N ASP A 155 -0.24 21.62 3.68
CA ASP A 155 -0.65 20.40 4.34
C ASP A 155 0.45 19.91 5.31
N ALA A 156 1.48 20.72 5.58
CA ALA A 156 2.64 20.35 6.38
C ALA A 156 2.26 19.75 7.76
N HIS A 157 1.26 20.32 8.43
CA HIS A 157 0.76 19.79 9.70
C HIS A 157 0.18 18.37 9.56
N LEU A 158 -0.61 18.11 8.51
CA LEU A 158 -1.15 16.78 8.24
C LEU A 158 -0.03 15.79 7.91
N VAL A 159 0.95 16.22 7.11
CA VAL A 159 2.09 15.38 6.73
C VAL A 159 2.91 15.01 7.96
N SER A 160 3.23 15.95 8.85
CA SER A 160 3.91 15.67 10.12
C SER A 160 3.09 14.69 10.97
N LEU A 161 1.80 14.97 11.21
CA LEU A 161 0.91 14.10 11.98
C LEU A 161 0.86 12.65 11.45
N LEU A 162 0.87 12.48 10.13
CA LEU A 162 0.77 11.15 9.51
C LEU A 162 2.10 10.41 9.43
N ASN A 163 3.25 11.09 9.39
CA ASN A 163 4.54 10.42 9.19
C ASN A 163 5.39 10.37 10.47
N ASP A 164 5.13 11.22 11.46
CA ASP A 164 5.84 11.19 12.74
C ASP A 164 5.44 9.94 13.54
N GLY A 165 6.45 9.17 13.99
CA GLY A 165 6.21 7.90 14.70
C GLY A 165 5.61 6.80 13.84
N LEU A 166 5.66 6.92 12.50
CA LEU A 166 5.07 5.96 11.56
C LEU A 166 5.45 4.50 11.83
N PRO A 167 6.73 4.12 12.07
CA PRO A 167 7.09 2.72 12.31
C PRO A 167 6.36 2.10 13.50
N THR A 168 6.35 2.78 14.64
CA THR A 168 5.69 2.32 15.87
C THR A 168 4.19 2.13 15.63
N ARG A 169 3.56 3.11 14.96
CA ARG A 169 2.13 3.07 14.68
C ARG A 169 1.74 1.95 13.71
N GLU A 170 2.51 1.72 12.64
CA GLU A 170 2.21 0.62 11.71
C GLU A 170 2.40 -0.76 12.38
N ILE A 171 3.40 -0.93 13.24
CA ILE A 171 3.55 -2.17 14.03
C ILE A 171 2.33 -2.41 14.92
N GLU A 172 1.84 -1.37 15.61
CA GLU A 172 0.67 -1.46 16.48
C GLU A 172 -0.59 -1.84 15.68
N ILE A 173 -0.86 -1.15 14.56
CA ILE A 173 -2.03 -1.43 13.72
C ILE A 173 -1.97 -2.83 13.10
N LEU A 174 -0.79 -3.28 12.66
CA LEU A 174 -0.65 -4.62 12.07
C LEU A 174 -0.77 -5.73 13.12
N SER A 175 -0.39 -5.46 14.37
CA SER A 175 -0.46 -6.42 15.48
C SER A 175 -1.86 -6.53 16.10
N ASN A 176 -2.66 -5.45 16.04
CA ASN A 176 -4.02 -5.37 16.59
C ASN A 176 -5.03 -5.08 15.47
N PRO A 177 -5.43 -6.10 14.68
CA PRO A 177 -6.25 -5.93 13.48
C PRO A 177 -7.72 -5.59 13.76
#